data_AF-A0AA86Q7I1-F1
#
_entry.id   AF-A0AA86Q7I1-F1
#
_cell.length_a   1.000
_cell.length_b   1.000
_cell.length_c   1.000
_cell.angle_alpha   90.00
_cell.angle_beta   90.00
_cell.angle_gamma   90.00
#
_symmetry.space_group_name_H-M   'P 1'
#
loop_
_entity.id
_entity.type
_entity.pdbx_description
1 polymer ?
#
loop_
_entity_poly.entity_id
_entity_poly.type
_entity_poly.pdbx_seq_one_letter_code
_entity_poly.pdbx_strand_id
1 'polypeptide(L)'
;MWKDQFNQSLRKYLQIDHHVHSESDTQTYLNLSQVKSKHGMWNKVAILCGATEKQVHDYYHNTWSKQFCDSYEEYKDQLNEQLLNLMQSKMRKSDVLNQLIGQLQLEHPDKNFHTISLRQLLTHTYDRLALRSEFQKRTSERKPKQSYPHHVQPQLEQISTYHLQMDQNEVNYLVAQLRILVQ
;
A
#
# COMPACT_ATOMS: atom_id res chain seq x y z
N MET A 1 25.74 -2.39 1.03
CA MET A 1 26.90 -1.99 0.21
C MET A 1 26.59 -0.82 -0.71
N TRP A 2 25.73 -0.91 -1.74
CA TRP A 2 25.44 0.30 -2.57
C TRP A 2 24.63 1.39 -1.82
N LYS A 3 23.69 0.99 -0.94
CA LYS A 3 22.88 1.92 -0.14
C LYS A 3 23.71 2.85 0.75
N ASP A 4 24.85 2.35 1.23
CA ASP A 4 25.77 3.09 2.10
C ASP A 4 26.47 4.23 1.33
N GLN A 5 26.60 4.07 0.01
CA GLN A 5 27.18 5.07 -0.89
C GLN A 5 26.12 6.03 -1.47
N PHE A 6 24.83 5.71 -1.33
CA PHE A 6 23.74 6.44 -1.99
C PHE A 6 23.79 7.95 -1.74
N ASN A 7 23.93 8.37 -0.48
CA ASN A 7 23.99 9.80 -0.11
C ASN A 7 25.16 10.52 -0.80
N GLN A 8 26.33 9.90 -0.79
CA GLN A 8 27.53 10.46 -1.40
C GLN A 8 27.37 10.55 -2.92
N SER A 9 26.84 9.51 -3.56
CA SER A 9 26.57 9.49 -5.00
C SER A 9 25.55 10.54 -5.43
N LEU A 10 24.52 10.78 -4.60
CA LEU A 10 23.49 11.79 -4.85
C LEU A 10 24.04 13.22 -4.75
N ARG A 11 24.88 13.49 -3.73
CA ARG A 11 25.61 14.77 -3.62
C ARG A 11 26.55 14.99 -4.78
N LYS A 12 27.31 13.95 -5.17
CA LYS A 12 28.23 14.01 -6.31
C LYS A 12 27.49 14.28 -7.62
N TYR A 13 26.32 13.66 -7.82
CA TYR A 13 25.45 13.98 -8.95
C TYR A 13 25.06 15.46 -8.98
N LEU A 14 24.56 16.01 -7.87
CA LEU A 14 24.19 17.42 -7.79
C LEU A 14 25.37 18.36 -8.06
N GLN A 15 26.55 18.00 -7.58
CA GLN A 15 27.77 18.77 -7.81
C GLN A 15 28.19 18.78 -9.28
N ILE A 16 28.13 17.62 -9.96
CA ILE A 16 28.55 17.47 -11.36
C ILE A 16 27.53 18.11 -12.32
N ASP A 17 26.25 17.78 -12.17
CA ASP A 17 25.22 18.15 -13.15
C ASP A 17 24.59 19.51 -12.89
N HIS A 18 24.57 19.96 -11.63
CA HIS A 18 23.87 21.19 -11.22
C HIS A 18 24.79 22.20 -10.55
N HIS A 19 26.08 21.88 -10.36
CA HIS A 19 27.05 22.72 -9.64
C HIS A 19 26.62 23.09 -8.21
N VAL A 20 25.78 22.25 -7.59
CA VAL A 20 25.28 22.48 -6.24
C VAL A 20 26.03 21.61 -5.23
N HIS A 21 26.53 22.23 -4.18
CA HIS A 21 27.13 21.55 -3.05
C HIS A 21 26.09 21.35 -1.93
N SER A 22 26.17 20.22 -1.24
CA SER A 22 25.33 19.90 -0.09
C SER A 22 26.18 19.36 1.04
N GLU A 23 26.05 19.96 2.22
CA GLU A 23 26.79 19.57 3.41
C GLU A 23 26.03 18.53 4.25
N SER A 24 24.72 18.41 4.07
CA SER A 24 23.84 17.50 4.81
C SER A 24 22.85 16.79 3.90
N ASP A 25 22.27 15.69 4.39
CA ASP A 25 21.23 14.94 3.65
C ASP A 25 19.97 15.80 3.45
N THR A 26 19.58 16.60 4.45
CA THR A 26 18.47 17.56 4.35
C THR A 26 18.70 18.58 3.24
N GLN A 27 19.91 19.16 3.15
CA GLN A 27 20.24 20.09 2.08
C GLN A 27 20.21 19.39 0.71
N THR A 28 20.70 18.14 0.62
CA THR A 28 20.60 17.33 -0.60
C THR A 28 19.15 17.10 -1.02
N TYR A 29 18.27 16.79 -0.08
CA TYR A 29 16.84 16.62 -0.33
C TYR A 29 16.19 17.90 -0.86
N LEU A 30 16.45 19.04 -0.21
CA LEU A 30 15.95 20.35 -0.64
C LEU A 30 16.48 20.74 -2.02
N ASN A 31 17.77 20.54 -2.28
CA ASN A 31 18.36 20.85 -3.58
C ASN A 31 17.73 19.98 -4.69
N LEU A 32 17.47 18.69 -4.42
CA LEU A 32 16.78 17.82 -5.36
C LEU A 32 15.34 18.21 -5.64
N SER A 33 14.62 18.84 -4.70
CA SER A 33 13.26 19.31 -4.95
C SER A 33 13.23 20.49 -5.93
N GLN A 34 14.31 21.27 -6.00
CA GLN A 34 14.47 22.41 -6.92
C GLN A 34 14.96 22.02 -8.33
N VAL A 35 15.47 20.80 -8.52
CA VAL A 35 15.91 20.31 -9.83
C VAL A 35 14.69 20.12 -10.76
N LYS A 36 14.58 20.96 -11.80
CA LYS A 36 13.46 20.96 -12.76
C LYS A 36 13.38 19.68 -13.59
N SER A 37 14.51 19.13 -14.02
CA SER A 37 14.56 17.91 -14.84
C SER A 37 15.38 16.84 -14.14
N LYS A 38 14.71 15.74 -13.77
CA LYS A 38 15.31 14.56 -13.16
C LYS A 38 15.48 13.41 -14.15
N HIS A 39 15.28 13.67 -15.45
CA HIS A 39 15.39 12.65 -16.47
C HIS A 39 16.82 12.08 -16.52
N GLY A 40 16.96 10.76 -16.44
CA GLY A 40 18.27 10.07 -16.41
C GLY A 40 19.08 10.27 -15.13
N MET A 41 18.58 11.02 -14.14
CA MET A 41 19.29 11.24 -12.87
C MET A 41 19.56 9.93 -12.15
N TRP A 42 18.55 9.06 -12.08
CA TRP A 42 18.65 7.78 -11.38
C TRP A 42 19.66 6.84 -12.04
N ASN A 43 19.79 6.89 -13.36
CA ASN A 43 20.80 6.15 -14.10
C ASN A 43 22.22 6.61 -13.69
N LYS A 44 22.46 7.92 -13.65
CA LYS A 44 23.75 8.49 -13.23
C LYS A 44 24.08 8.15 -11.78
N VAL A 45 23.13 8.31 -10.87
CA VAL A 45 23.32 7.96 -9.45
C VAL A 45 23.58 6.45 -9.29
N ALA A 46 22.89 5.61 -10.06
CA ALA A 46 23.10 4.16 -10.07
C ALA A 46 24.51 3.76 -10.50
N ILE A 47 25.05 4.39 -11.56
CA ILE A 47 26.46 4.22 -11.96
C ILE A 47 27.40 4.63 -10.81
N LEU A 48 27.12 5.74 -10.14
CA LEU A 48 27.98 6.27 -9.07
C LEU A 48 27.99 5.41 -7.79
N CYS A 49 26.96 4.60 -7.51
CA CYS A 49 26.90 3.75 -6.31
C CYS A 49 26.98 2.24 -6.61
N GLY A 50 27.15 1.85 -7.88
CA GLY A 50 27.23 0.45 -8.29
C GLY A 50 25.90 -0.31 -8.10
N ALA A 51 24.78 0.33 -8.44
CA ALA A 51 23.44 -0.26 -8.39
C ALA A 51 22.74 -0.18 -9.76
N THR A 52 21.55 -0.77 -9.87
CA THR A 52 20.70 -0.57 -11.05
C THR A 52 19.84 0.69 -10.87
N GLU A 53 19.47 1.33 -11.98
CA GLU A 53 18.59 2.50 -11.98
C GLU A 53 17.30 2.28 -11.20
N LYS A 54 16.65 1.12 -11.41
CA LYS A 54 15.43 0.74 -10.69
C LYS A 54 15.65 0.67 -9.18
N GLN A 55 16.74 0.05 -8.72
CA GLN A 55 17.04 -0.06 -7.30
C GLN A 55 17.22 1.31 -6.64
N VAL A 56 17.95 2.21 -7.30
CA VAL A 56 18.20 3.58 -6.82
C VAL A 56 16.91 4.39 -6.79
N HIS A 57 16.13 4.36 -7.88
CA HIS A 57 14.83 5.01 -7.97
C HIS A 57 13.89 4.54 -6.86
N ASP A 58 13.73 3.22 -6.73
CA ASP A 58 12.80 2.64 -5.75
C ASP A 58 13.25 2.92 -4.33
N TYR A 59 14.55 2.86 -4.05
CA TYR A 59 15.09 3.20 -2.72
C TYR A 59 14.87 4.67 -2.37
N TYR A 60 15.11 5.58 -3.33
CA TYR A 60 14.86 7.00 -3.13
C TYR A 60 13.40 7.25 -2.71
N HIS A 61 12.44 6.79 -3.53
CA HIS A 61 11.02 7.08 -3.30
C HIS A 61 10.40 6.30 -2.13
N ASN A 62 10.88 5.08 -1.85
CA ASN A 62 10.26 4.22 -0.84
C ASN A 62 10.91 4.31 0.53
N THR A 63 12.18 4.72 0.62
CA THR A 63 12.95 4.71 1.87
C THR A 63 13.57 6.06 2.15
N TRP A 64 14.43 6.56 1.27
CA TRP A 64 15.28 7.71 1.58
C TRP A 64 14.50 9.02 1.69
N SER A 65 13.65 9.34 0.71
CA SER A 65 12.89 10.60 0.70
C SER A 65 11.95 10.74 1.91
N LYS A 66 11.44 9.62 2.43
CA LYS A 66 10.51 9.59 3.56
C LYS A 66 11.13 10.07 4.87
N GLN A 67 12.46 9.97 5.00
CA GLN A 67 13.17 10.41 6.21
C GLN A 67 13.10 11.93 6.41
N PHE A 68 12.79 12.69 5.36
CA PHE A 68 12.66 14.15 5.39
C PHE A 68 11.20 14.62 5.40
N CYS A 69 10.26 13.70 5.60
CA CYS A 69 8.83 13.98 5.62
C CYS A 69 8.24 13.68 6.99
N ASP A 70 7.22 14.45 7.35
CA ASP A 70 6.42 14.20 8.54
C ASP A 70 5.54 12.96 8.36
N SER A 71 5.34 12.26 9.47
CA SER A 71 4.43 11.12 9.54
C SER A 71 2.98 11.61 9.45
N TYR A 72 2.16 10.91 8.68
CA TYR A 72 0.71 11.17 8.61
C TYR A 72 -0.11 10.30 9.57
N GLU A 73 0.54 9.47 10.39
CA GLU A 73 -0.11 8.45 11.22
C GLU A 73 -1.15 9.06 12.18
N GLU A 74 -0.85 10.21 12.77
CA GLU A 74 -1.74 10.90 13.70
C GLU A 74 -3.02 11.44 13.04
N TYR A 75 -3.01 11.63 11.71
CA TYR A 75 -4.13 12.18 10.95
C TYR A 75 -4.96 11.10 10.25
N LYS A 76 -4.65 9.82 10.44
CA LYS A 76 -5.31 8.71 9.73
C LYS A 76 -6.82 8.67 9.95
N ASP A 77 -7.27 8.87 11.18
CA ASP A 77 -8.70 8.79 11.51
C ASP A 77 -9.47 9.95 10.90
N GLN A 78 -8.94 11.17 11.01
CA GLN A 78 -9.48 12.36 10.35
C GLN A 78 -9.57 12.16 8.82
N LEU A 79 -8.49 11.67 8.19
CA LEU A 79 -8.46 11.41 6.76
C LEU A 79 -9.50 10.36 6.34
N ASN A 80 -9.70 9.32 7.14
CA ASN A 80 -10.70 8.29 6.86
C ASN A 80 -12.13 8.84 6.94
N GLU A 81 -12.42 9.70 7.93
CA GLU A 81 -13.73 10.35 8.07
C GLU A 81 -14.01 11.29 6.88
N GLN A 82 -13.06 12.16 6.56
CA GLN A 82 -13.19 13.09 5.42
C GLN A 82 -13.34 12.33 4.10
N LEU A 83 -12.61 11.22 3.93
CA LEU A 83 -12.73 10.34 2.76
C LEU A 83 -14.13 9.75 2.62
N LEU A 84 -14.73 9.25 3.71
CA LEU A 84 -16.09 8.72 3.69
C LEU A 84 -17.11 9.78 3.26
N ASN A 85 -16.97 11.01 3.75
CA ASN A 85 -17.84 12.12 3.38
C ASN A 85 -17.69 12.48 1.89
N LEU A 86 -16.46 12.59 1.39
CA LEU A 86 -16.20 12.89 -0.01
C LEU A 86 -16.60 11.76 -0.96
N MET A 87 -16.55 10.49 -0.53
CA MET A 87 -17.02 9.37 -1.34
C MET A 87 -18.53 9.41 -1.65
N GLN A 88 -19.31 10.17 -0.87
CA GLN A 88 -20.74 10.38 -1.15
C GLN A 88 -20.95 11.47 -2.22
N SER A 89 -19.96 12.34 -2.42
CA SER A 89 -19.96 13.27 -3.54
C SER A 89 -19.71 12.48 -4.83
N LYS A 90 -20.41 12.81 -5.92
CA LYS A 90 -20.25 12.14 -7.23
C LYS A 90 -18.92 12.49 -7.93
N MET A 91 -17.88 12.80 -7.17
CA MET A 91 -16.55 13.14 -7.65
C MET A 91 -15.80 11.90 -8.12
N ARG A 92 -14.83 12.09 -9.02
CA ARG A 92 -13.93 11.02 -9.43
C ARG A 92 -12.96 10.73 -8.28
N LYS A 93 -12.54 9.47 -8.15
CA LYS A 93 -11.55 9.03 -7.14
C LYS A 93 -10.31 9.93 -7.11
N SER A 94 -9.74 10.26 -8.27
CA SER A 94 -8.56 11.14 -8.36
C SER A 94 -8.77 12.49 -7.68
N ASP A 95 -9.96 13.06 -7.86
CA ASP A 95 -10.29 14.41 -7.39
C ASP A 95 -10.50 14.40 -5.88
N VAL A 96 -11.17 13.37 -5.36
CA VAL A 96 -11.31 13.12 -3.91
C VAL A 96 -9.93 13.00 -3.24
N LEU A 97 -9.04 12.18 -3.81
CA LEU A 97 -7.69 11.99 -3.26
C LEU A 97 -6.87 13.29 -3.29
N ASN A 98 -6.95 14.04 -4.39
CA ASN A 98 -6.24 15.32 -4.51
C ASN A 98 -6.78 16.36 -3.53
N GLN A 99 -8.10 16.41 -3.33
CA GLN A 99 -8.73 17.33 -2.40
C GLN A 99 -8.31 17.04 -0.96
N LEU A 100 -8.32 15.78 -0.52
CA LEU A 100 -7.88 15.42 0.84
C LEU A 100 -6.42 15.75 1.10
N ILE A 101 -5.54 15.44 0.16
CA ILE A 101 -4.11 15.74 0.29
C ILE A 101 -3.92 17.26 0.37
N GLY A 102 -4.58 18.03 -0.50
CA GLY A 102 -4.50 19.49 -0.48
C GLY A 102 -5.07 20.10 0.80
N GLN A 103 -6.18 19.55 1.32
CA GLN A 103 -6.78 19.99 2.57
C GLN A 103 -5.85 19.74 3.76
N LEU A 104 -5.27 18.54 3.87
CA LEU A 104 -4.31 18.22 4.94
C LEU A 104 -3.09 19.15 4.91
N GLN A 105 -2.57 19.46 3.71
CA GLN A 105 -1.44 20.38 3.53
C GLN A 105 -1.80 21.83 3.87
N LEU A 106 -3.06 22.24 3.62
CA LEU A 106 -3.55 23.57 3.97
C LEU A 106 -3.77 23.72 5.49
N GLU A 107 -4.26 22.67 6.15
CA GLU A 107 -4.51 22.63 7.59
C GLU A 107 -3.21 22.56 8.41
N HIS A 108 -2.15 21.97 7.85
CA HIS A 108 -0.85 21.79 8.49
C HIS A 108 0.30 22.33 7.62
N PRO A 109 0.40 23.67 7.44
CA PRO A 109 1.41 24.28 6.59
C PRO A 109 2.85 24.14 7.14
N ASP A 110 2.99 23.81 8.42
CA ASP A 110 4.26 23.53 9.09
C ASP A 110 4.77 22.09 8.85
N LYS A 111 3.91 21.20 8.33
CA LYS A 111 4.22 19.80 8.09
C LYS A 111 4.54 19.53 6.62
N ASN A 112 5.58 18.73 6.38
CA ASN A 112 5.99 18.28 5.06
C ASN A 112 5.61 16.81 4.85
N PHE A 113 4.38 16.54 4.45
CA PHE A 113 3.93 15.16 4.23
C PHE A 113 4.48 14.54 2.93
N HIS A 114 4.77 13.24 2.97
CA HIS A 114 5.16 12.49 1.78
C HIS A 114 3.93 12.17 0.89
N THR A 115 3.70 12.99 -0.15
CA THR A 115 2.53 12.92 -1.04
C THR A 115 2.27 11.55 -1.65
N ILE A 116 3.33 10.82 -2.07
CA ILE A 116 3.17 9.49 -2.68
C ILE A 116 2.60 8.51 -1.65
N SER A 117 3.10 8.56 -0.41
CA SER A 117 2.64 7.66 0.64
C SER A 117 1.24 8.00 1.12
N LEU A 118 0.90 9.28 1.24
CA LEU A 118 -0.48 9.72 1.48
C LEU A 118 -1.43 9.21 0.39
N ARG A 119 -1.05 9.38 -0.88
CA ARG A 119 -1.87 8.89 -2.00
C ARG A 119 -2.07 7.38 -1.96
N GLN A 120 -1.02 6.61 -1.67
CA GLN A 120 -1.10 5.16 -1.53
C GLN A 120 -2.05 4.76 -0.40
N LEU A 121 -1.89 5.34 0.79
CA LEU A 121 -2.79 5.14 1.92
C LEU A 121 -4.25 5.38 1.50
N LEU A 122 -4.54 6.58 1.00
CA LEU A 122 -5.90 7.00 0.67
C LEU A 122 -6.49 6.15 -0.46
N THR A 123 -5.68 5.73 -1.44
CA THR A 123 -6.11 4.83 -2.52
C THR A 123 -6.55 3.48 -1.94
N HIS A 124 -5.73 2.86 -1.10
CA HIS A 124 -6.06 1.59 -0.46
C HIS A 124 -7.30 1.70 0.44
N THR A 125 -7.40 2.78 1.22
CA THR A 125 -8.57 3.01 2.06
C THR A 125 -9.83 3.19 1.21
N TYR A 126 -9.77 3.99 0.15
CA TYR A 126 -10.89 4.22 -0.77
C TYR A 126 -11.39 2.89 -1.36
N ASP A 127 -10.48 2.08 -1.91
CA ASP A 127 -10.85 0.82 -2.55
C ASP A 127 -11.47 -0.16 -1.56
N ARG A 128 -10.93 -0.23 -0.34
CA ARG A 128 -11.48 -1.04 0.74
C ARG A 128 -12.90 -0.61 1.13
N LEU A 129 -13.17 0.69 1.17
CA LEU A 129 -14.49 1.24 1.49
C LEU A 129 -15.50 1.04 0.35
N ALA A 130 -15.06 1.23 -0.90
CA ALA A 130 -15.90 1.05 -2.08
C ALA A 130 -16.41 -0.40 -2.17
N LEU A 131 -15.53 -1.38 -1.99
CA LEU A 131 -15.90 -2.80 -1.99
C LEU A 131 -16.92 -3.15 -0.91
N ARG A 132 -16.80 -2.56 0.30
CA ARG A 132 -17.79 -2.76 1.38
C ARG A 132 -19.17 -2.23 0.99
N SER A 133 -19.22 -1.07 0.34
CA SER A 133 -20.48 -0.45 -0.09
C SER A 133 -21.19 -1.29 -1.16
N GLU A 134 -20.45 -1.89 -2.09
CA GLU A 134 -21.00 -2.78 -3.12
C GLU A 134 -21.54 -4.09 -2.51
N PHE A 135 -20.82 -4.66 -1.54
CA PHE A 135 -21.25 -5.88 -0.87
C PHE A 135 -22.56 -5.66 -0.11
N GLN A 136 -22.69 -4.53 0.59
CA GLN A 136 -23.93 -4.16 1.30
C GLN A 136 -25.11 -4.01 0.33
N LYS A 137 -24.94 -3.33 -0.80
CA LYS A 137 -25.99 -3.19 -1.84
C LYS A 137 -26.46 -4.55 -2.37
N ARG A 138 -25.52 -5.45 -2.67
CA ARG A 138 -25.84 -6.82 -3.13
C ARG A 138 -26.60 -7.63 -2.08
N THR A 139 -26.30 -7.44 -0.80
CA THR A 139 -27.02 -8.13 0.28
C THR A 139 -28.44 -7.60 0.49
N SER A 140 -28.67 -6.28 0.34
CA SER A 140 -30.01 -5.68 0.45
C SER A 140 -30.93 -5.99 -0.73
N GLU A 141 -30.36 -6.21 -1.93
CA GLU A 141 -31.13 -6.51 -3.14
C GLU A 141 -31.50 -7.99 -3.29
N ARG A 142 -30.88 -8.88 -2.50
CA ARG A 142 -31.33 -10.28 -2.43
C ARG A 142 -32.70 -10.29 -1.77
N LYS A 143 -33.75 -10.31 -2.62
CA LYS A 143 -35.12 -10.59 -2.18
C LYS A 143 -35.06 -11.75 -1.20
N PRO A 144 -35.65 -11.62 0.01
CA PRO A 144 -35.67 -12.71 0.97
C PRO A 144 -36.15 -13.95 0.22
N LYS A 145 -35.33 -14.99 0.19
CA LYS A 145 -35.74 -16.27 -0.41
C LYS A 145 -37.08 -16.57 0.24
N GLN A 146 -38.12 -16.53 -0.60
CA GLN A 146 -39.49 -16.81 -0.20
C GLN A 146 -39.41 -18.05 0.66
N SER A 147 -39.71 -17.92 1.96
CA SER A 147 -39.50 -18.98 2.94
C SER A 147 -40.15 -20.23 2.36
N TYR A 148 -39.34 -21.22 1.99
CA TYR A 148 -39.88 -22.49 1.51
C TYR A 148 -40.85 -22.96 2.60
N PRO A 149 -42.10 -23.29 2.26
CA PRO A 149 -43.05 -23.74 3.25
C PRO A 149 -42.41 -24.90 4.03
N HIS A 150 -42.27 -24.73 5.34
CA HIS A 150 -41.82 -25.75 6.27
C HIS A 150 -42.84 -26.89 6.28
N HIS A 151 -42.78 -27.77 5.28
CA HIS A 151 -43.49 -29.03 5.29
C HIS A 151 -42.69 -30.11 4.56
N VAL A 152 -41.50 -30.36 5.07
CA VAL A 152 -40.87 -31.67 4.97
C VAL A 152 -40.36 -32.01 6.36
N GLN A 153 -41.13 -32.83 7.08
CA GLN A 153 -40.62 -33.54 8.25
C GLN A 153 -39.37 -34.32 7.79
N PRO A 154 -38.22 -34.19 8.46
CA PRO A 154 -37.13 -35.11 8.20
C PRO A 154 -37.56 -36.48 8.70
N GLN A 155 -37.80 -37.41 7.78
CA GLN A 155 -37.71 -38.83 8.11
C GLN A 155 -36.26 -39.09 8.52
N LEU A 156 -36.06 -39.19 9.83
CA LEU A 156 -34.87 -39.75 10.46
C LEU A 156 -34.82 -41.25 10.11
N GLU A 157 -34.47 -41.58 8.87
CA GLU A 157 -34.05 -42.93 8.53
C GLU A 157 -32.54 -42.92 8.25
N GLN A 158 -31.82 -43.32 9.30
CA GLN A 158 -30.61 -44.14 9.23
C GLN A 158 -29.49 -43.60 8.34
N ILE A 159 -28.80 -42.54 8.80
CA ILE A 159 -27.39 -42.37 8.42
C ILE A 159 -26.59 -43.40 9.21
N SER A 160 -26.39 -44.54 8.56
CA SER A 160 -25.38 -45.54 8.89
C SER A 160 -24.07 -44.85 9.27
N THR A 161 -23.59 -45.15 10.47
CA THR A 161 -22.23 -44.86 10.94
C THR A 161 -21.22 -45.49 9.99
N TYR A 162 -20.79 -44.75 8.95
CA TYR A 162 -19.57 -45.05 8.24
C TYR A 162 -18.40 -44.73 9.16
N HIS A 163 -17.93 -45.75 9.87
CA HIS A 163 -16.58 -45.79 10.44
C HIS A 163 -15.59 -45.70 9.26
N LEU A 164 -15.00 -44.53 9.03
CA LEU A 164 -13.78 -44.44 8.24
C LEU A 164 -12.65 -45.05 9.08
N GLN A 165 -12.39 -46.34 8.89
CA GLN A 165 -11.06 -46.89 9.16
C GLN A 165 -10.13 -46.34 8.07
N MET A 166 -9.49 -45.21 8.33
CA MET A 166 -8.34 -44.82 7.53
C MET A 166 -7.20 -45.78 7.83
N ASP A 167 -6.61 -46.35 6.78
CA ASP A 167 -5.38 -47.14 6.89
C ASP A 167 -4.28 -46.24 7.48
N GLN A 168 -3.55 -46.77 8.46
CA GLN A 168 -2.40 -46.12 9.08
C GLN A 168 -1.37 -45.62 8.04
N ASN A 169 -1.33 -46.27 6.86
CA ASN A 169 -0.48 -45.86 5.74
C ASN A 169 -0.91 -44.52 5.12
N GLU A 170 -2.20 -44.22 5.02
CA GLU A 170 -2.68 -42.92 4.49
C GLU A 170 -2.38 -41.78 5.47
N VAL A 171 -2.49 -42.04 6.77
CA VAL A 171 -2.13 -41.05 7.80
C VAL A 171 -0.63 -40.73 7.74
N ASN A 172 0.23 -41.73 7.58
CA ASN A 172 1.67 -41.53 7.46
C ASN A 172 2.04 -40.77 6.18
N TYR A 173 1.35 -41.03 5.07
CA TYR A 173 1.57 -40.30 3.81
C TYR A 173 1.23 -38.81 3.92
N LEU A 174 0.11 -38.49 4.57
CA LEU A 174 -0.30 -37.09 4.78
C LEU A 174 0.65 -36.33 5.73
N VAL A 175 1.15 -37.00 6.77
CA VAL A 175 2.13 -36.41 7.69
C VAL A 175 3.48 -36.16 6.99
N ALA A 176 3.88 -37.02 6.05
CA ALA A 176 5.10 -36.83 5.27
C ALA A 176 5.00 -35.62 4.31
N GLN A 177 3.85 -35.46 3.64
CA GLN A 177 3.58 -34.30 2.76
C GLN A 177 3.63 -32.97 3.52
N LEU A 178 3.11 -32.91 4.75
CA LEU A 178 3.12 -31.70 5.57
C LEU A 178 4.53 -31.29 6.03
N ARG A 179 5.47 -32.23 6.19
CA ARG A 179 6.85 -31.91 6.60
C ARG A 179 7.69 -31.26 5.50
N ILE A 180 7.34 -31.49 4.23
CA ILE A 180 8.05 -30.92 3.07
C ILE A 180 7.67 -29.44 2.88
N LEU A 181 6.50 -29.02 3.33
CA LEU A 181 5.98 -27.66 3.14
C LEU A 181 6.43 -26.65 4.21
N VAL A 182 7.18 -27.09 5.23
CA VAL A 182 7.61 -26.26 6.38
C VAL A 182 9.13 -25.99 6.39
N GLN A 183 9.83 -26.27 5.27
CA GLN A 183 11.23 -25.88 5.04
C GLN A 183 11.32 -24.88 3.90
#